data_AF-A0AA43HZ69-F1
#
_entry.id   AF-A0AA43HZ69-F1
#
_cell.length_a   1.000
_cell.length_b   1.000
_cell.length_c   1.000
_cell.angle_alpha   90.00
_cell.angle_beta   90.00
_cell.angle_gamma   90.00
#
_symmetry.space_group_name_H-M   'P 1'
#
loop_
_entity.id
_entity.type
_entity.pdbx_description
1 polymer ?
#
loop_
_entity_poly.entity_id
_entity_poly.type
_entity_poly.pdbx_seq_one_letter_code
_entity_poly.pdbx_strand_id
1 'polypeptide(L)' 'MNELLKMRLFSLLSEPSQVANEEMQNAYGCFIEQLRRVSQSENNIEVFRMLSFTRIELVALQTFYQHEQGGKCPEICLP' A
#
# COMPACT_ATOMS: atom_id res chain seq x y z
N MET A 1 -12.53 6.92 8.29
CA MET A 1 -13.83 6.28 8.67
C MET A 1 -15.06 7.01 8.10
N ASN A 2 -15.23 8.32 8.32
CA ASN A 2 -16.43 9.06 7.87
C ASN A 2 -16.71 8.98 6.36
N GLU A 3 -15.67 8.88 5.52
CA GLU A 3 -15.83 8.77 4.06
C GLU A 3 -16.30 7.39 3.59
N LEU A 4 -16.05 6.33 4.37
CA LEU A 4 -16.54 4.98 4.05
C LEU A 4 -18.05 4.86 4.32
N LEU A 5 -18.55 5.52 5.37
CA LEU A 5 -19.97 5.51 5.74
C LEU A 5 -20.86 6.28 4.76
N LYS A 6 -20.27 7.21 3.99
CA LYS A 6 -20.97 7.97 2.94
C LYS A 6 -21.04 7.23 1.60
N MET A 7 -20.49 6.01 1.52
CA MET A 7 -20.48 5.27 0.26
C MET A 7 -21.87 4.74 -0.08
N ARG A 8 -22.13 4.64 -1.39
CA ARG A 8 -23.41 4.21 -1.97
C ARG A 8 -23.93 2.90 -1.38
N LEU A 9 -23.05 1.97 -1.01
CA LEU A 9 -23.44 0.71 -0.37
C LEU A 9 -24.30 0.95 0.88
N PHE A 10 -23.92 1.87 1.76
CA PHE A 10 -24.69 2.15 2.98
C PHE A 10 -26.02 2.83 2.68
N SER A 11 -26.06 3.72 1.68
CA SER A 11 -27.32 4.32 1.22
C SER A 11 -28.29 3.24 0.72
N LEU A 12 -27.83 2.32 -0.13
CA LEU A 12 -28.63 1.21 -0.66
C LEU A 12 -29.13 0.26 0.42
N LEU A 13 -28.35 0.03 1.48
CA LEU A 13 -28.75 -0.81 2.61
C LEU A 13 -29.71 -0.11 3.58
N SER A 14 -29.71 1.23 3.61
CA SER A 14 -30.52 2.02 4.54
C SER A 14 -31.95 2.28 4.05
N GLU A 15 -32.16 2.18 2.73
CA GLU A 15 -33.48 2.41 2.12
C GLU A 15 -34.26 1.09 2.01
N PRO A 16 -35.55 1.06 2.37
CA PRO A 16 -36.41 -0.11 2.16
C PRO A 16 -36.85 -0.15 0.69
N SER A 17 -35.92 -0.41 -0.22
CA SER A 17 -36.16 -0.49 -1.67
C SER A 17 -35.68 -1.82 -2.26
N GLN A 18 -36.34 -2.26 -3.34
CA GLN A 18 -35.86 -3.41 -4.11
C GLN A 18 -34.70 -2.97 -5.00
N VAL A 19 -33.48 -3.29 -4.57
CA VAL A 19 -32.24 -3.01 -5.32
C VAL A 19 -31.90 -4.20 -6.21
N ALA A 20 -31.51 -3.95 -7.45
CA ALA A 20 -31.04 -5.01 -8.35
C ALA A 20 -29.72 -5.62 -7.83
N ASN A 21 -29.57 -6.93 -7.94
CA ASN A 21 -28.37 -7.63 -7.46
C ASN A 21 -27.08 -7.09 -8.07
N GLU A 22 -27.10 -6.71 -9.36
CA GLU A 22 -25.95 -6.12 -10.05
C GLU A 22 -25.55 -4.77 -9.44
N GLU A 23 -26.52 -3.93 -9.08
CA GLU A 23 -26.28 -2.63 -8.45
C GLU A 23 -25.70 -2.80 -7.04
N MET A 24 -26.23 -3.74 -6.28
CA MET A 24 -25.71 -4.09 -4.95
C MET A 24 -24.27 -4.63 -5.04
N GLN A 25 -23.98 -5.51 -6.00
CA GLN A 25 -22.64 -6.06 -6.23
C GLN A 25 -21.64 -4.99 -6.65
N ASN A 26 -22.05 -4.07 -7.53
CA ASN A 26 -21.22 -2.95 -7.96
C ASN A 26 -20.88 -2.03 -6.78
N ALA A 27 -21.89 -1.63 -5.99
CA ALA A 27 -21.70 -0.79 -4.81
C ALA A 27 -20.79 -1.46 -3.77
N TYR A 28 -20.94 -2.77 -3.55
CA TYR A 28 -20.07 -3.55 -2.69
C TYR A 28 -18.62 -3.61 -3.21
N GLY A 29 -18.43 -3.85 -4.51
CA GLY A 29 -17.10 -3.83 -5.14
C GLY A 29 -16.38 -2.49 -4.95
N CYS A 30 -17.07 -1.38 -5.23
CA CYS A 30 -16.53 -0.04 -4.99
C CYS A 30 -16.16 0.20 -3.52
N PHE A 31 -16.99 -0.27 -2.59
CA PHE A 31 -16.72 -0.18 -1.15
C PHE A 31 -15.45 -0.92 -0.75
N ILE A 32 -15.25 -2.15 -1.23
CA ILE A 32 -14.06 -2.94 -0.92
C ILE A 32 -12.78 -2.30 -1.48
N GLU A 33 -12.82 -1.73 -2.68
CA GLU A 33 -11.67 -1.00 -3.24
C GLU A 33 -11.30 0.22 -2.39
N GLN A 34 -12.28 1.01 -1.97
CA GLN A 34 -12.02 2.16 -1.11
C GLN A 34 -11.56 1.75 0.29
N LEU A 35 -12.13 0.68 0.84
CA LEU A 35 -11.69 0.09 2.11
C LEU A 35 -10.24 -0.39 2.03
N ARG A 36 -9.82 -1.02 0.92
CA ARG A 36 -8.42 -1.41 0.68
C ARG A 36 -7.48 -0.22 0.65
N ARG A 37 -7.90 0.89 0.05
CA ARG A 37 -7.10 2.13 -0.02
C ARG A 37 -6.90 2.76 1.35
N VAL A 38 -7.94 2.77 2.19
CA VAL A 38 -7.87 3.28 3.57
C VAL A 38 -7.11 2.32 4.50
N SER A 39 -7.31 1.01 4.35
CA SER A 39 -6.61 0.03 5.19
C SER A 39 -5.12 -0.07 4.86
N GLN A 40 -4.75 0.23 3.62
CA GLN A 40 -3.37 0.47 3.23
C GLN A 40 -2.80 1.74 3.89
N SER A 41 -3.56 2.82 4.04
CA SER A 41 -2.98 4.09 4.48
C SER A 41 -2.54 4.17 5.94
N GLU A 42 -3.05 3.36 6.87
CA GLU A 42 -3.01 3.80 8.28
C GLU A 42 -2.14 3.05 9.29
N ASN A 43 -1.49 1.91 9.01
CA ASN A 43 -0.50 1.37 9.98
C ASN A 43 0.52 0.39 9.37
N ASN A 44 0.06 -0.57 8.55
CA ASN A 44 0.97 -1.59 8.02
C ASN A 44 1.88 -1.07 6.90
N ILE A 45 1.44 -0.08 6.12
CA ILE A 45 2.30 0.57 5.13
C ILE A 45 3.33 1.45 5.80
N GLU A 46 2.99 2.17 6.87
CA GLU A 46 3.94 3.03 7.55
C GLU A 46 5.08 2.21 8.16
N VAL A 47 4.74 1.12 8.84
CA VAL A 47 5.72 0.15 9.37
C VAL A 47 6.52 -0.50 8.25
N PHE A 48 5.87 -0.98 7.19
CA PHE A 48 6.57 -1.60 6.06
C PHE A 48 7.51 -0.61 5.34
N ARG A 49 7.10 0.65 5.17
CA ARG A 49 7.93 1.71 4.60
C ARG A 49 9.11 2.01 5.51
N MET A 50 8.88 2.18 6.80
CA MET A 50 9.94 2.43 7.78
C MET A 50 11.00 1.33 7.74
N LEU A 51 10.57 0.07 7.78
CA LEU A 51 11.47 -1.09 7.67
C LEU A 51 12.20 -1.14 6.33
N SER A 52 11.52 -0.79 5.24
CA SER A 52 12.12 -0.76 3.90
C SER A 52 13.20 0.33 3.79
N PHE A 53 12.97 1.51 4.38
CA PHE A 53 13.96 2.59 4.43
C PHE A 53 15.18 2.21 5.27
N THR A 54 14.96 1.69 6.48
CA THR A 54 16.05 1.23 7.35
C THR A 54 16.94 0.19 6.65
N ARG A 55 16.34 -0.74 5.89
CA ARG A 55 17.10 -1.74 5.14
C ARG A 55 18.00 -1.13 4.06
N ILE A 56 17.51 -0.12 3.32
CA ILE A 56 18.29 0.54 2.26
C ILE A 56 19.47 1.30 2.87
N GLU A 57 19.25 2.04 3.95
CA GLU A 57 20.31 2.78 4.64
C GLU A 57 21.42 1.85 5.15
N LEU A 58 21.05 0.70 5.73
CA LEU A 58 22.02 -0.29 6.18
C LEU A 58 22.85 -0.87 5.03
N VAL A 59 22.23 -1.15 3.88
CA VAL A 59 22.97 -1.64 2.70
C VAL A 59 23.93 -0.58 2.18
N ALA A 60 23.51 0.68 2.12
CA ALA A 60 24.39 1.77 1.69
C ALA A 60 25.59 1.92 2.63
N LEU A 61 25.37 1.94 3.94
CA LEU A 61 26.44 1.97 4.93
C LEU A 61 27.39 0.79 4.80
N GLN A 62 26.86 -0.40 4.58
CA GLN A 62 27.67 -1.60 4.32
C GLN A 62 28.53 -1.44 3.07
N THR A 63 27.99 -0.93 1.97
CA THR A 63 28.71 -0.69 0.72
C THR A 63 29.78 0.40 0.89
N PHE A 64 29.46 1.51 1.56
CA PHE A 64 30.44 2.56 1.89
C PHE A 64 31.59 1.99 2.73
N TYR A 65 31.28 1.24 3.78
CA TYR A 65 32.28 0.61 4.63
C TYR A 65 33.16 -0.39 3.87
N GLN A 66 32.62 -1.07 2.84
CA GLN A 66 33.39 -1.95 1.96
C GLN A 66 34.31 -1.18 1.00
N HIS A 67 33.86 -0.04 0.48
CA HIS A 67 34.68 0.82 -0.38
C HIS A 67 35.79 1.55 0.39
N GLU A 68 35.51 2.04 1.60
CA GLU A 68 36.50 2.72 2.46
C GLU A 68 37.56 1.75 3.01
N GLN A 69 37.22 0.46 3.18
CA GLN A 69 38.21 -0.58 3.50
C GLN A 69 39.03 -1.06 2.29
N GLY A 70 38.98 -0.36 1.16
CA GLY A 70 39.77 -0.71 -0.03
C GLY A 70 39.25 -1.94 -0.77
N GLY A 71 37.96 -2.25 -0.67
CA GLY A 71 37.31 -3.25 -1.51
C GLY A 71 37.43 -2.85 -2.97
N LYS A 72 38.22 -3.61 -3.73
CA LYS A 72 38.49 -3.41 -5.16
C LYS A 72 37.19 -3.15 -5.92
N CYS A 73 37.12 -2.05 -6.68
CA CYS A 73 36.02 -1.77 -7.60
C CYS A 73 35.82 -2.97 -8.55
N PRO A 74 34.60 -3.54 -8.68
CA PRO A 74 34.34 -4.52 -9.73
C PRO A 74 34.47 -3.84 -11.09
N GLU A 75 35.36 -4.34 -11.94
CA GLU A 75 35.37 -3.99 -13.37
C GLU A 75 34.05 -4.46 -13.97
N ILE A 76 33.15 -3.51 -14.25
CA ILE A 76 31.91 -3.80 -14.95
C ILE A 76 32.28 -3.97 -16.43
N CYS A 77 32.49 -5.22 -16.86
CA CYS A 77 32.42 -5.57 -18.27
C CYS A 77 30.95 -5.50 -18.70
N LEU A 78 30.58 -4.44 -19.42
CA LEU A 78 29.30 -4.34 -20.11
C LEU A 78 29.37 -5.18 -21.40
N PRO A 79 28.49 -6.19 -21.60
CA PRO A 79 28.30 -6.83 -22.89
C PRO A 79 27.49 -5.96 -23.87
#